data_AF-A0A0M2Q0Z0-F1
#
_entry.id   AF-A0A0M2Q0Z0-F1
#
_cell.length_a   1.000
_cell.length_b   1.000
_cell.length_c   1.000
_cell.angle_alpha   90.00
_cell.angle_beta   90.00
_cell.angle_gamma   90.00
#
_symmetry.space_group_name_H-M   'P 1'
#
loop_
_entity.id
_entity.type
_entity.pdbx_description
1 polymer ?
#
loop_
_entity_poly.entity_id
_entity_poly.type
_entity_poly.pdbx_seq_one_letter_code
_entity_poly.pdbx_strand_id
1 'polypeptide(L)'
;MSPSYAMIPIDCPPPQLLTDPFLQNPQPESVAVVWFTEFAGEQHWVRYGPQLEQRAIAASQPLSRSQEDARSWLGSQAGDGSLYPQPQPRSIWRHEALVSGLVPGVRVPYAVSSQCQSQTVTSDRFSLAPLPPPGQPLKLLLTSDHQLKPMVAANLQKMAATVGTIDGILMAGDLVNVPDRASEWFDDSRGGAFFPALQGRAQSELGGVTYGGAPLLQSVPLFPALGNHEVMGRTLGPIAQPSLNEQFADAIPRSVALDLAQAAGDRPPPPTDPHYPDWLADRSFNWQTVGEILTWPANPHPDRPHPGYYAVSLGNLRLVVLYATTIWRPWNWASEVRGRYREKTEDLEHPERWGYGQHIFEPIGPGSTQYHWLQQELASPAFQNAAYRVVMFHHPVHTLGDNVVPAYTDPVPVLERDSRGNLTAVRYEYPLGQDYLNRDIAPLLETAGVDLVLYGHSHLWNRFVSAQGLHFLETSNVGNSYGAFWAGTGTTPPTPPRPVPENFQETYGTYGDPWGLEPIVPSISPLRDAQGQPLPYIASNEITVFTILDTGEGAVSSYYFDTSQPYSEAVLFDQFYLGHLD
;
A
#
# COMPACT_ATOMS: atom_id res chain seq x y z
N MET A 1 -24.26 22.77 41.63
CA MET A 1 -24.48 23.14 40.22
C MET A 1 -23.72 22.14 39.39
N SER A 2 -24.42 21.16 38.82
CA SER A 2 -23.83 20.16 37.93
C SER A 2 -23.35 20.86 36.67
N PRO A 3 -22.14 20.59 36.15
CA PRO A 3 -21.73 21.14 34.88
C PRO A 3 -22.65 20.53 33.81
N SER A 4 -23.44 21.41 33.19
CA SER A 4 -24.14 21.16 31.93
C SER A 4 -23.13 20.60 30.93
N TYR A 5 -23.23 19.32 30.60
CA TYR A 5 -22.66 18.79 29.37
C TYR A 5 -23.34 19.53 28.23
N ALA A 6 -22.67 20.57 27.71
CA ALA A 6 -23.05 21.14 26.44
C ALA A 6 -22.88 20.03 25.41
N MET A 7 -24.00 19.51 24.90
CA MET A 7 -23.97 18.63 23.74
C MET A 7 -23.25 19.37 22.62
N ILE A 8 -22.10 18.85 22.19
CA ILE A 8 -21.45 19.29 20.96
C ILE A 8 -22.52 19.16 19.87
N PRO A 9 -22.86 20.23 19.14
CA PRO A 9 -23.88 20.14 18.11
C PRO A 9 -23.49 19.07 17.10
N ILE A 10 -24.40 18.12 16.87
CA ILE A 10 -24.25 17.13 15.81
C ILE A 10 -24.35 17.91 14.49
N ASP A 11 -23.24 18.03 13.77
CA ASP A 11 -23.26 18.57 12.42
C ASP A 11 -24.01 17.57 11.53
N CYS A 12 -25.16 17.98 11.02
CA CYS A 12 -26.07 17.17 10.21
C CYS A 12 -26.32 17.87 8.86
N PRO A 13 -25.35 17.87 7.94
CA PRO A 13 -25.65 18.14 6.53
C PRO A 13 -26.67 17.11 6.00
N PRO A 14 -27.32 17.37 4.83
CA PRO A 14 -28.17 16.39 4.17
C PRO A 14 -27.41 15.05 4.07
N PRO A 15 -27.94 13.94 4.62
CA PRO A 15 -27.15 12.74 4.80
C PRO A 15 -26.81 12.14 3.44
N GLN A 16 -25.51 11.99 3.19
CA GLN A 16 -24.94 11.34 2.02
C GLN A 16 -23.86 10.36 2.47
N LEU A 17 -23.79 9.20 1.80
CA LEU A 17 -22.67 8.29 1.95
C LEU A 17 -21.49 8.82 1.14
N LEU A 18 -20.32 8.92 1.78
CA LEU A 18 -19.08 9.31 1.11
C LEU A 18 -18.47 8.14 0.31
N THR A 19 -18.83 6.91 0.68
CA THR A 19 -18.44 5.68 -0.01
C THR A 19 -19.63 4.74 -0.08
N ASP A 20 -19.68 3.88 -1.10
CA ASP A 20 -20.44 2.63 -0.96
C ASP A 20 -19.86 1.82 0.22
N PRO A 21 -20.60 0.91 0.87
CA PRO A 21 -20.03 0.08 1.91
C PRO A 21 -18.99 -0.90 1.34
N PHE A 22 -17.98 -1.23 2.14
CA PHE A 22 -16.94 -2.18 1.77
C PHE A 22 -16.70 -3.25 2.85
N LEU A 23 -16.24 -4.43 2.41
CA LEU A 23 -16.05 -5.60 3.27
C LEU A 23 -14.60 -5.69 3.77
N GLN A 24 -14.42 -5.99 5.04
CA GLN A 24 -13.10 -6.11 5.67
C GLN A 24 -13.08 -7.25 6.69
N ASN A 25 -11.87 -7.72 7.01
CA ASN A 25 -11.58 -8.69 8.07
C ASN A 25 -12.63 -9.84 8.19
N PRO A 26 -12.84 -10.63 7.12
CA PRO A 26 -13.77 -11.75 7.20
C PRO A 26 -13.29 -12.79 8.22
N GLN A 27 -14.24 -13.37 8.94
CA GLN A 27 -14.06 -14.38 9.99
C GLN A 27 -14.97 -15.59 9.67
N PRO A 28 -14.80 -16.76 10.32
CA PRO A 28 -15.53 -17.97 9.94
C PRO A 28 -17.05 -17.80 9.78
N GLU A 29 -17.70 -17.00 10.63
CA GLU A 29 -19.14 -16.77 10.60
C GLU A 29 -19.51 -15.28 10.62
N SER A 30 -18.56 -14.40 10.31
CA SER A 30 -18.79 -12.96 10.31
C SER A 30 -17.92 -12.20 9.33
N VAL A 31 -18.28 -10.95 9.04
CA VAL A 31 -17.48 -10.02 8.24
C VAL A 31 -17.75 -8.59 8.70
N ALA A 32 -16.73 -7.74 8.69
CA ALA A 32 -16.91 -6.32 8.97
C ALA A 32 -17.43 -5.61 7.71
N VAL A 33 -18.48 -4.81 7.88
CA VAL A 33 -19.01 -3.91 6.86
C VAL A 33 -18.70 -2.49 7.29
N VAL A 34 -17.95 -1.77 6.45
CA VAL A 34 -17.45 -0.43 6.73
C VAL A 34 -17.97 0.55 5.69
N TRP A 35 -18.27 1.78 6.09
CA TRP A 35 -18.58 2.89 5.17
C TRP A 35 -18.26 4.23 5.82
N PHE A 36 -18.26 5.28 5.01
CA PHE A 36 -17.93 6.64 5.45
C PHE A 36 -19.04 7.64 5.18
N THR A 37 -19.14 8.65 6.04
CA THR A 37 -19.94 9.87 5.83
C THR A 37 -19.16 11.11 6.27
N GLU A 38 -19.59 12.28 5.82
CA GLU A 38 -19.05 13.57 6.29
C GLU A 38 -19.79 14.12 7.52
N PHE A 39 -20.63 13.29 8.15
CA PHE A 39 -21.40 13.64 9.34
C PHE A 39 -21.32 12.52 10.37
N ALA A 40 -21.40 12.86 11.66
CA ALA A 40 -21.29 11.88 12.74
C ALA A 40 -22.49 10.93 12.80
N GLY A 41 -23.69 11.50 12.62
CA GLY A 41 -24.97 10.78 12.67
C GLY A 41 -25.37 10.36 14.09
N GLU A 42 -26.58 9.82 14.18
CA GLU A 42 -27.16 9.30 15.44
C GLU A 42 -27.22 7.77 15.45
N GLN A 43 -27.52 7.16 14.30
CA GLN A 43 -27.64 5.72 14.15
C GLN A 43 -27.12 5.26 12.79
N HIS A 44 -26.37 4.16 12.84
CA HIS A 44 -25.73 3.54 11.70
C HIS A 44 -25.98 2.03 11.78
N TRP A 45 -26.41 1.41 10.70
CA TRP A 45 -26.68 -0.03 10.72
C TRP A 45 -26.56 -0.68 9.35
N VAL A 46 -26.32 -1.99 9.38
CA VAL A 46 -26.39 -2.89 8.23
C VAL A 46 -27.69 -3.67 8.33
N ARG A 47 -28.45 -3.77 7.24
CA ARG A 47 -29.48 -4.79 7.08
C ARG A 47 -28.95 -5.90 6.18
N TYR A 48 -29.18 -7.16 6.55
CA TYR A 48 -28.65 -8.31 5.82
C TYR A 48 -29.58 -9.51 5.88
N GLY A 49 -29.30 -10.51 5.06
CA GLY A 49 -30.12 -11.72 4.89
C GLY A 49 -30.90 -11.69 3.57
N PRO A 50 -31.53 -12.81 3.16
CA PRO A 50 -32.20 -12.93 1.87
C PRO A 50 -33.25 -11.84 1.59
N GLN A 51 -33.88 -11.29 2.63
CA GLN A 51 -34.88 -10.22 2.55
C GLN A 51 -34.46 -8.93 3.28
N LEU A 52 -33.20 -8.80 3.70
CA LEU A 52 -32.69 -7.71 4.55
C LEU A 52 -33.45 -7.61 5.89
N GLU A 53 -33.78 -8.76 6.46
CA GLU A 53 -34.57 -8.91 7.68
C GLU A 53 -33.73 -8.80 8.97
N GLN A 54 -32.44 -9.09 8.90
CA GLN A 54 -31.52 -9.00 10.03
C GLN A 54 -30.88 -7.62 10.11
N ARG A 55 -30.42 -7.23 11.30
CA ARG A 55 -29.81 -5.91 11.53
C ARG A 55 -28.57 -6.03 12.43
N ALA A 56 -27.47 -5.40 12.00
CA ALA A 56 -26.28 -5.19 12.83
C ALA A 56 -26.07 -3.68 13.02
N ILE A 57 -25.75 -3.25 14.24
CA ILE A 57 -25.50 -1.84 14.58
C ILE A 57 -24.03 -1.52 14.37
N ALA A 58 -23.74 -0.35 13.79
CA ALA A 58 -22.38 0.11 13.57
C ALA A 58 -21.86 0.94 14.76
N ALA A 59 -20.59 0.74 15.09
CA ALA A 59 -19.79 1.68 15.87
C ALA A 59 -19.28 2.78 14.93
N SER A 60 -19.13 4.00 15.46
CA SER A 60 -18.73 5.16 14.66
C SER A 60 -17.56 5.89 15.31
N GLN A 61 -16.59 6.31 14.50
CA GLN A 61 -15.43 7.07 14.96
C GLN A 61 -14.99 8.07 13.89
N PRO A 62 -14.50 9.28 14.27
CA PRO A 62 -13.94 10.21 13.31
C PRO A 62 -12.55 9.74 12.87
N LEU A 63 -12.17 10.06 11.63
CA LEU A 63 -10.77 10.02 11.20
C LEU A 63 -10.02 11.20 11.83
N SER A 64 -8.90 10.92 12.49
CA SER A 64 -8.20 11.91 13.33
C SER A 64 -7.26 12.83 12.56
N ARG A 65 -6.74 12.37 11.41
CA ARG A 65 -5.73 13.09 10.60
C ARG A 65 -6.19 13.44 9.18
N SER A 66 -7.45 13.13 8.83
CA SER A 66 -8.05 13.44 7.53
C SER A 66 -8.10 14.96 7.27
N GLN A 67 -7.48 15.40 6.18
CA GLN A 67 -7.28 16.81 5.85
C GLN A 67 -7.37 17.08 4.34
N GLU A 68 -7.47 18.35 3.97
CA GLU A 68 -7.25 18.86 2.60
C GLU A 68 -6.18 19.96 2.64
N ASP A 69 -5.43 20.12 1.56
CA ASP A 69 -4.41 21.16 1.42
C ASP A 69 -4.35 21.73 0.01
N ALA A 70 -3.34 22.56 -0.27
CA ALA A 70 -3.27 23.30 -1.52
C ALA A 70 -3.15 22.38 -2.75
N ARG A 71 -2.71 21.14 -2.55
CA ARG A 71 -2.51 20.15 -3.60
C ARG A 71 -3.71 19.21 -3.76
N SER A 72 -4.76 19.38 -2.97
CA SER A 72 -6.03 18.69 -3.15
C SER A 72 -6.72 19.06 -4.46
N TRP A 73 -7.38 18.08 -5.07
CA TRP A 73 -8.23 18.22 -6.25
C TRP A 73 -9.67 17.97 -5.83
N LEU A 74 -10.36 19.03 -5.39
CA LEU A 74 -11.68 18.93 -4.77
C LEU A 74 -12.53 20.16 -5.09
N GLY A 75 -13.79 19.95 -5.48
CA GLY A 75 -14.69 21.03 -5.86
C GLY A 75 -14.13 21.86 -7.02
N SER A 76 -13.97 23.18 -6.82
CA SER A 76 -13.35 24.07 -7.80
C SER A 76 -11.82 24.13 -7.74
N GLN A 77 -11.20 23.56 -6.70
CA GLN A 77 -9.75 23.56 -6.54
C GLN A 77 -9.11 22.46 -7.41
N ALA A 78 -8.08 22.85 -8.18
CA ALA A 78 -7.32 21.96 -9.08
C ALA A 78 -5.84 21.90 -8.68
N GLY A 79 -5.56 21.66 -7.39
CA GLY A 79 -4.20 21.65 -6.84
C GLY A 79 -3.50 23.01 -6.81
N ASP A 80 -4.27 24.10 -6.76
CA ASP A 80 -3.80 25.50 -6.78
C ASP A 80 -3.98 26.24 -5.43
N GLY A 81 -4.53 25.58 -4.41
CA GLY A 81 -4.79 26.18 -3.09
C GLY A 81 -5.88 27.24 -3.04
N SER A 82 -6.76 27.30 -4.05
CA SER A 82 -7.87 28.26 -4.10
C SER A 82 -8.91 28.08 -2.99
N LEU A 83 -9.10 26.86 -2.46
CA LEU A 83 -10.03 26.56 -1.36
C LEU A 83 -9.28 26.25 -0.05
N TYR A 84 -8.21 25.47 -0.13
CA TYR A 84 -7.43 24.98 1.00
C TYR A 84 -5.96 25.40 0.84
N PRO A 85 -5.59 26.67 1.08
CA PRO A 85 -4.21 27.14 0.88
C PRO A 85 -3.19 26.52 1.84
N GLN A 86 -3.65 25.87 2.90
CA GLN A 86 -2.87 25.21 3.96
C GLN A 86 -3.66 23.97 4.43
N PRO A 87 -3.01 22.98 5.08
CA PRO A 87 -3.71 21.83 5.64
C PRO A 87 -4.86 22.24 6.56
N GLN A 88 -6.05 21.72 6.27
CA GLN A 88 -7.27 21.95 7.03
C GLN A 88 -7.98 20.61 7.27
N PRO A 89 -8.44 20.31 8.50
CA PRO A 89 -9.17 19.09 8.79
C PRO A 89 -10.44 18.95 7.93
N ARG A 90 -10.69 17.74 7.44
CA ARG A 90 -11.94 17.35 6.80
C ARG A 90 -12.63 16.29 7.66
N SER A 91 -13.80 16.66 8.18
CA SER A 91 -14.60 15.82 9.09
C SER A 91 -15.15 14.59 8.37
N ILE A 92 -14.51 13.45 8.57
CA ILE A 92 -14.94 12.16 8.01
C ILE A 92 -15.17 11.19 9.15
N TRP A 93 -16.31 10.51 9.09
CA TRP A 93 -16.74 9.53 10.06
C TRP A 93 -16.75 8.15 9.43
N ARG A 94 -16.08 7.23 10.10
CA ARG A 94 -16.07 5.81 9.78
C ARG A 94 -17.15 5.11 10.58
N HIS A 95 -17.94 4.27 9.91
CA HIS A 95 -18.92 3.40 10.53
C HIS A 95 -18.58 1.96 10.24
N GLU A 96 -18.56 1.12 11.27
CA GLU A 96 -18.26 -0.30 11.14
C GLU A 96 -19.27 -1.13 11.92
N ALA A 97 -19.90 -2.09 11.24
CA ALA A 97 -20.73 -3.10 11.86
C ALA A 97 -20.16 -4.50 11.59
N LEU A 98 -20.07 -5.31 12.64
CA LEU A 98 -19.80 -6.73 12.50
C LEU A 98 -21.10 -7.46 12.16
N VAL A 99 -21.19 -8.00 10.94
CA VAL A 99 -22.29 -8.88 10.53
C VAL A 99 -21.91 -10.30 10.91
N SER A 100 -22.69 -10.94 11.79
CA SER A 100 -22.41 -12.27 12.34
C SER A 100 -23.52 -13.28 12.05
N GLY A 101 -23.31 -14.54 12.41
CA GLY A 101 -24.27 -15.63 12.15
C GLY A 101 -24.36 -15.99 10.66
N LEU A 102 -23.30 -15.70 9.90
CA LEU A 102 -23.21 -16.04 8.49
C LEU A 102 -22.78 -17.49 8.32
N VAL A 103 -23.31 -18.13 7.27
CA VAL A 103 -22.94 -19.51 6.93
C VAL A 103 -21.70 -19.48 6.02
N PRO A 104 -20.61 -20.20 6.36
CA PRO A 104 -19.44 -20.33 5.50
C PRO A 104 -19.80 -20.74 4.06
N GLY A 105 -19.18 -20.08 3.07
CA GLY A 105 -19.42 -20.35 1.65
C GLY A 105 -20.76 -19.84 1.09
N VAL A 106 -21.59 -19.18 1.89
CA VAL A 106 -22.89 -18.62 1.45
C VAL A 106 -22.81 -17.09 1.39
N ARG A 107 -23.10 -16.54 0.21
CA ARG A 107 -23.28 -15.09 0.03
C ARG A 107 -24.73 -14.68 0.34
N VAL A 108 -24.91 -13.57 1.06
CA VAL A 108 -26.24 -13.00 1.35
C VAL A 108 -26.30 -11.52 1.00
N PRO A 109 -27.49 -11.00 0.63
CA PRO A 109 -27.67 -9.57 0.39
C PRO A 109 -27.45 -8.72 1.65
N TYR A 110 -26.97 -7.50 1.46
CA TYR A 110 -26.94 -6.47 2.50
C TYR A 110 -27.12 -5.05 1.94
N ALA A 111 -27.43 -4.10 2.82
CA ALA A 111 -27.39 -2.66 2.56
C ALA A 111 -27.08 -1.91 3.87
N VAL A 112 -26.45 -0.73 3.76
CA VAL A 112 -26.13 0.10 4.93
C VAL A 112 -27.02 1.34 4.98
N SER A 113 -27.27 1.84 6.19
CA SER A 113 -28.01 3.08 6.40
C SER A 113 -27.32 3.94 7.45
N SER A 114 -27.29 5.25 7.19
CA SER A 114 -26.86 6.28 8.15
C SER A 114 -28.01 7.27 8.37
N GLN A 115 -28.28 7.58 9.63
CA GLN A 115 -29.34 8.51 10.03
C GLN A 115 -28.74 9.75 10.73
N CYS A 116 -29.22 10.92 10.33
CA CYS A 116 -29.01 12.19 11.03
C CYS A 116 -30.39 12.85 11.18
N GLN A 117 -30.81 13.13 12.42
CA GLN A 117 -32.15 13.65 12.70
C GLN A 117 -33.26 12.75 12.08
N SER A 118 -34.18 13.34 11.31
CA SER A 118 -35.28 12.64 10.64
C SER A 118 -34.92 12.09 9.25
N GLN A 119 -33.69 12.32 8.77
CA GLN A 119 -33.27 11.92 7.44
C GLN A 119 -32.38 10.67 7.49
N THR A 120 -32.55 9.78 6.51
CA THR A 120 -31.77 8.54 6.40
C THR A 120 -31.29 8.40 4.97
N VAL A 121 -29.99 8.15 4.81
CA VAL A 121 -29.40 7.71 3.55
C VAL A 121 -29.20 6.21 3.61
N THR A 122 -29.48 5.51 2.51
CA THR A 122 -29.30 4.05 2.40
C THR A 122 -28.57 3.74 1.11
N SER A 123 -27.62 2.82 1.16
CA SER A 123 -26.87 2.37 -0.02
C SER A 123 -27.74 1.56 -0.98
N ASP A 124 -27.20 1.27 -2.16
CA ASP A 124 -27.68 0.17 -2.99
C ASP A 124 -27.58 -1.17 -2.25
N ARG A 125 -28.18 -2.22 -2.83
CA ARG A 125 -28.07 -3.59 -2.33
C ARG A 125 -26.82 -4.27 -2.87
N PHE A 126 -26.01 -4.82 -1.99
CA PHE A 126 -24.79 -5.56 -2.32
C PHE A 126 -24.83 -6.96 -1.71
N SER A 127 -23.73 -7.72 -1.82
CA SER A 127 -23.62 -9.07 -1.26
C SER A 127 -22.40 -9.20 -0.37
N LEU A 128 -22.51 -9.97 0.70
CA LEU A 128 -21.39 -10.28 1.59
C LEU A 128 -21.31 -11.77 1.87
N ALA A 129 -20.13 -12.23 2.27
CA ALA A 129 -19.90 -13.58 2.76
C ALA A 129 -18.87 -13.52 3.91
N PRO A 130 -18.89 -14.50 4.82
CA PRO A 130 -17.84 -14.67 5.83
C PRO A 130 -16.56 -15.20 5.16
N LEU A 131 -15.55 -15.50 5.98
CA LEU A 131 -14.28 -16.07 5.54
C LEU A 131 -14.50 -17.31 4.67
N PRO A 132 -13.85 -17.42 3.50
CA PRO A 132 -13.95 -18.63 2.69
C PRO A 132 -13.44 -19.85 3.46
N PRO A 133 -14.24 -20.93 3.61
CA PRO A 133 -13.82 -22.14 4.29
C PRO A 133 -12.65 -22.85 3.57
N PRO A 134 -11.83 -23.61 4.30
CA PRO A 134 -10.80 -24.46 3.70
C PRO A 134 -11.36 -25.33 2.56
N GLY A 135 -10.60 -25.51 1.48
CA GLY A 135 -11.02 -26.23 0.29
C GLY A 135 -11.72 -25.38 -0.76
N GLN A 136 -12.23 -24.19 -0.41
CA GLN A 136 -12.91 -23.33 -1.40
C GLN A 136 -11.89 -22.72 -2.38
N PRO A 137 -12.05 -22.94 -3.70
CA PRO A 137 -11.25 -22.26 -4.72
C PRO A 137 -11.63 -20.78 -4.78
N LEU A 138 -10.64 -19.91 -5.00
CA LEU A 138 -10.78 -18.46 -4.99
C LEU A 138 -10.08 -17.85 -6.20
N LYS A 139 -10.66 -16.78 -6.75
CA LYS A 139 -9.95 -15.87 -7.67
C LYS A 139 -9.56 -14.61 -6.92
N LEU A 140 -8.27 -14.36 -6.77
CA LEU A 140 -7.73 -13.22 -6.04
C LEU A 140 -7.05 -12.24 -7.02
N LEU A 141 -7.44 -10.97 -6.98
CA LEU A 141 -6.71 -9.91 -7.69
C LEU A 141 -5.40 -9.64 -6.95
N LEU A 142 -4.27 -9.70 -7.66
CA LEU A 142 -2.97 -9.26 -7.18
C LEU A 142 -2.66 -7.90 -7.81
N THR A 143 -2.44 -6.88 -6.98
CA THR A 143 -2.21 -5.51 -7.45
C THR A 143 -1.38 -4.71 -6.45
N SER A 144 -0.88 -3.55 -6.87
CA SER A 144 -0.18 -2.60 -6.00
C SER A 144 -0.17 -1.20 -6.64
N ASP A 145 0.30 -0.19 -5.90
CA ASP A 145 0.68 1.14 -6.43
C ASP A 145 -0.44 1.86 -7.18
N HIS A 146 -1.68 1.75 -6.68
CA HIS A 146 -2.81 2.42 -7.30
C HIS A 146 -2.65 3.93 -7.26
N GLN A 147 -2.29 4.53 -6.12
CA GLN A 147 -1.83 5.92 -5.98
C GLN A 147 -2.50 6.96 -6.92
N LEU A 148 -3.80 6.82 -7.18
CA LEU A 148 -4.57 7.63 -8.13
C LEU A 148 -3.98 7.67 -9.55
N LYS A 149 -3.26 6.63 -9.98
CA LYS A 149 -2.60 6.61 -11.27
C LYS A 149 -3.63 6.60 -12.41
N PRO A 150 -3.29 7.21 -13.56
CA PRO A 150 -4.27 7.46 -14.62
C PRO A 150 -4.96 6.22 -15.20
N MET A 151 -4.33 5.05 -15.13
CA MET A 151 -4.88 3.83 -15.72
C MET A 151 -5.60 2.92 -14.70
N VAL A 152 -5.71 3.30 -13.41
CA VAL A 152 -6.31 2.42 -12.37
C VAL A 152 -7.77 2.09 -12.69
N ALA A 153 -8.59 3.09 -13.01
CA ALA A 153 -10.00 2.85 -13.34
C ALA A 153 -10.16 1.98 -14.60
N ALA A 154 -9.33 2.21 -15.62
CA ALA A 154 -9.32 1.38 -16.83
C ALA A 154 -8.86 -0.06 -16.53
N ASN A 155 -7.83 -0.22 -15.71
CA ASN A 155 -7.29 -1.50 -15.27
C ASN A 155 -8.37 -2.35 -14.58
N LEU A 156 -9.02 -1.80 -13.55
CA LEU A 156 -10.03 -2.50 -12.77
C LEU A 156 -11.26 -2.85 -13.62
N GLN A 157 -11.70 -1.92 -14.47
CA GLN A 157 -12.84 -2.15 -15.37
C GLN A 157 -12.55 -3.27 -16.37
N LYS A 158 -11.34 -3.30 -16.95
CA LYS A 158 -10.94 -4.35 -17.90
C LYS A 158 -10.67 -5.68 -17.21
N MET A 159 -10.13 -5.67 -15.99
CA MET A 159 -10.04 -6.86 -15.16
C MET A 159 -11.42 -7.48 -14.94
N ALA A 160 -12.40 -6.71 -14.49
CA ALA A 160 -13.76 -7.21 -14.27
C ALA A 160 -14.42 -7.72 -15.57
N ALA A 161 -14.19 -7.05 -16.71
CA ALA A 161 -14.69 -7.49 -18.01
C ALA A 161 -14.05 -8.80 -18.50
N THR A 162 -12.79 -9.06 -18.12
CA THR A 162 -12.01 -10.22 -18.58
C THR A 162 -12.20 -11.43 -17.67
N VAL A 163 -12.17 -11.21 -16.35
CA VAL A 163 -12.11 -12.27 -15.33
C VAL A 163 -13.49 -12.54 -14.73
N GLY A 164 -14.38 -11.54 -14.76
CA GLY A 164 -15.67 -11.57 -14.09
C GLY A 164 -15.52 -11.33 -12.59
N THR A 165 -16.21 -12.15 -11.78
CA THR A 165 -16.20 -12.03 -10.33
C THR A 165 -14.91 -12.57 -9.74
N ILE A 166 -14.37 -11.83 -8.75
CA ILE A 166 -13.27 -12.27 -7.89
C ILE A 166 -13.78 -12.50 -6.46
N ASP A 167 -12.93 -13.04 -5.59
CA ASP A 167 -13.24 -13.36 -4.20
C ASP A 167 -12.45 -12.54 -3.17
N GLY A 168 -11.42 -11.81 -3.61
CA GLY A 168 -10.61 -10.96 -2.75
C GLY A 168 -9.55 -10.19 -3.53
N ILE A 169 -8.95 -9.21 -2.87
CA ILE A 169 -7.89 -8.37 -3.40
C ILE A 169 -6.68 -8.46 -2.48
N LEU A 170 -5.52 -8.86 -3.01
CA LEU A 170 -4.23 -8.77 -2.35
C LEU A 170 -3.52 -7.53 -2.91
N MET A 171 -3.36 -6.50 -2.07
CA MET A 171 -2.82 -5.22 -2.47
C MET A 171 -1.48 -4.93 -1.79
N ALA A 172 -0.38 -4.98 -2.55
CA ALA A 172 0.98 -4.89 -2.00
C ALA A 172 1.45 -3.46 -1.71
N GLY A 173 0.59 -2.64 -1.12
CA GLY A 173 0.90 -1.28 -0.68
C GLY A 173 0.67 -0.19 -1.73
N ASP A 174 0.92 1.05 -1.31
CA ASP A 174 0.77 2.28 -2.07
C ASP A 174 -0.66 2.47 -2.63
N LEU A 175 -1.62 2.59 -1.71
CA LEU A 175 -3.05 2.72 -1.97
C LEU A 175 -3.38 4.10 -2.57
N VAL A 176 -2.87 5.16 -1.95
CA VAL A 176 -3.01 6.57 -2.36
C VAL A 176 -1.63 7.23 -2.42
N ASN A 177 -1.51 8.51 -2.82
CA ASN A 177 -0.21 9.21 -2.78
C ASN A 177 0.08 9.82 -1.41
N VAL A 178 -0.93 10.42 -0.77
CA VAL A 178 -0.78 11.06 0.55
C VAL A 178 -1.94 10.63 1.43
N PRO A 179 -1.72 9.80 2.45
CA PRO A 179 -2.78 9.13 3.18
C PRO A 179 -3.63 10.10 4.00
N ASP A 180 -3.06 11.21 4.48
CA ASP A 180 -3.83 12.23 5.21
C ASP A 180 -4.66 13.15 4.29
N ARG A 181 -4.48 13.09 2.96
CA ARG A 181 -5.29 13.86 2.01
C ARG A 181 -6.59 13.10 1.72
N ALA A 182 -7.69 13.58 2.27
CA ALA A 182 -8.95 12.86 2.24
C ALA A 182 -9.50 12.68 0.81
N SER A 183 -9.41 13.71 -0.03
CA SER A 183 -9.85 13.64 -1.43
C SER A 183 -9.22 12.48 -2.20
N GLU A 184 -8.00 12.07 -1.86
CA GLU A 184 -7.35 10.93 -2.53
C GLU A 184 -8.04 9.58 -2.27
N TRP A 185 -8.68 9.45 -1.11
CA TRP A 185 -9.48 8.28 -0.79
C TRP A 185 -10.87 8.35 -1.44
N PHE A 186 -11.51 9.52 -1.36
CA PHE A 186 -12.96 9.60 -1.48
C PHE A 186 -13.47 10.22 -2.78
N ASP A 187 -12.89 11.34 -3.24
CA ASP A 187 -13.56 12.19 -4.24
C ASP A 187 -12.63 13.16 -5.01
N ASP A 188 -11.38 12.76 -5.24
CA ASP A 188 -10.45 13.48 -6.12
C ASP A 188 -11.10 13.77 -7.48
N SER A 189 -11.17 15.05 -7.84
CA SER A 189 -11.92 15.53 -9.01
C SER A 189 -11.30 15.12 -10.35
N ARG A 190 -10.09 14.55 -10.36
CA ARG A 190 -9.51 13.90 -11.56
C ARG A 190 -10.11 12.52 -11.81
N GLY A 191 -10.95 12.03 -10.91
CA GLY A 191 -11.70 10.78 -11.04
C GLY A 191 -10.93 9.52 -10.65
N GLY A 192 -9.72 9.66 -10.09
CA GLY A 192 -8.82 8.55 -9.76
C GLY A 192 -8.82 8.11 -8.29
N ALA A 193 -9.70 8.66 -7.44
CA ALA A 193 -9.73 8.36 -6.01
C ALA A 193 -9.93 6.85 -5.71
N PHE A 194 -9.34 6.40 -4.60
CA PHE A 194 -9.20 4.98 -4.25
C PHE A 194 -10.55 4.25 -4.18
N PHE A 195 -11.48 4.73 -3.34
CA PHE A 195 -12.78 4.09 -3.17
C PHE A 195 -13.60 4.14 -4.47
N PRO A 196 -13.78 5.30 -5.14
CA PRO A 196 -14.50 5.34 -6.41
C PRO A 196 -14.00 4.35 -7.47
N ALA A 197 -12.69 4.20 -7.65
CA ALA A 197 -12.13 3.27 -8.63
C ALA A 197 -12.44 1.81 -8.29
N LEU A 198 -12.27 1.41 -7.03
CA LEU A 198 -12.53 0.05 -6.55
C LEU A 198 -14.02 -0.24 -6.26
N GLN A 199 -14.88 0.76 -6.42
CA GLN A 199 -16.33 0.66 -6.26
C GLN A 199 -17.10 0.80 -7.58
N GLY A 200 -16.42 1.02 -8.71
CA GLY A 200 -17.08 1.18 -10.01
C GLY A 200 -17.76 2.54 -10.15
N ARG A 201 -17.30 3.55 -9.41
CA ARG A 201 -17.86 4.91 -9.35
C ARG A 201 -16.87 6.00 -9.77
N ALA A 202 -15.68 5.62 -10.25
CA ALA A 202 -14.71 6.57 -10.76
C ALA A 202 -15.24 7.31 -12.00
N GLN A 203 -14.62 8.44 -12.31
CA GLN A 203 -14.88 9.23 -13.52
C GLN A 203 -13.54 9.62 -14.17
N SER A 204 -12.66 8.64 -14.35
CA SER A 204 -11.34 8.87 -14.89
C SER A 204 -11.39 8.90 -16.42
N GLU A 205 -10.98 10.00 -17.03
CA GLU A 205 -10.89 10.11 -18.49
C GLU A 205 -9.51 9.69 -19.00
N LEU A 206 -9.50 8.76 -19.96
CA LEU A 206 -8.28 8.28 -20.60
C LEU A 206 -8.56 7.95 -22.07
N GLY A 207 -7.76 8.48 -22.99
CA GLY A 207 -7.92 8.21 -24.42
C GLY A 207 -9.29 8.60 -25.01
N GLY A 208 -9.96 9.60 -24.42
CA GLY A 208 -11.31 10.03 -24.82
C GLY A 208 -12.45 9.12 -24.31
N VAL A 209 -12.14 8.18 -23.41
CA VAL A 209 -13.11 7.28 -22.77
C VAL A 209 -13.10 7.52 -21.26
N THR A 210 -14.30 7.58 -20.67
CA THR A 210 -14.45 7.62 -19.21
C THR A 210 -14.51 6.20 -18.66
N TYR A 211 -13.65 5.89 -17.68
CA TYR A 211 -13.59 4.62 -16.99
C TYR A 211 -14.14 4.76 -15.57
N GLY A 212 -15.00 3.81 -15.19
CA GLY A 212 -15.65 3.75 -13.88
C GLY A 212 -14.91 2.92 -12.84
N GLY A 213 -13.93 2.11 -13.24
CA GLY A 213 -13.37 1.08 -12.37
C GLY A 213 -14.27 -0.15 -12.29
N ALA A 214 -14.29 -0.84 -11.15
CA ALA A 214 -15.12 -2.03 -10.94
C ALA A 214 -15.74 -2.09 -9.54
N PRO A 215 -16.98 -2.59 -9.37
CA PRO A 215 -17.66 -2.68 -8.07
C PRO A 215 -17.16 -3.88 -7.26
N LEU A 216 -15.95 -3.77 -6.71
CA LEU A 216 -15.27 -4.87 -6.03
C LEU A 216 -15.49 -4.82 -4.52
N LEU A 217 -15.15 -3.70 -3.89
CA LEU A 217 -15.08 -3.60 -2.43
C LEU A 217 -16.44 -3.84 -1.74
N GLN A 218 -17.54 -3.61 -2.46
CA GLN A 218 -18.88 -3.89 -1.97
C GLN A 218 -19.19 -5.38 -1.83
N SER A 219 -18.34 -6.28 -2.32
CA SER A 219 -18.62 -7.72 -2.31
C SER A 219 -17.41 -8.61 -2.06
N VAL A 220 -16.20 -8.05 -2.01
CA VAL A 220 -14.98 -8.80 -1.66
C VAL A 220 -14.12 -8.02 -0.67
N PRO A 221 -13.40 -8.71 0.23
CA PRO A 221 -12.43 -8.09 1.11
C PRO A 221 -11.14 -7.71 0.37
N LEU A 222 -10.49 -6.66 0.86
CA LEU A 222 -9.15 -6.23 0.45
C LEU A 222 -8.17 -6.45 1.61
N PHE A 223 -7.01 -7.02 1.30
CA PHE A 223 -5.92 -7.29 2.22
C PHE A 223 -4.71 -6.44 1.80
N PRO A 224 -4.40 -5.35 2.52
CA PRO A 224 -3.29 -4.47 2.16
C PRO A 224 -1.99 -4.90 2.84
N ALA A 225 -0.86 -4.64 2.19
CA ALA A 225 0.42 -4.38 2.84
C ALA A 225 0.58 -2.86 3.06
N LEU A 226 1.46 -2.47 3.98
CA LEU A 226 1.89 -1.08 4.11
C LEU A 226 3.08 -0.82 3.17
N GLY A 227 2.88 0.08 2.21
CA GLY A 227 3.90 0.69 1.38
C GLY A 227 4.38 2.02 1.93
N ASN A 228 5.25 2.69 1.20
CA ASN A 228 5.83 3.94 1.67
C ASN A 228 4.83 5.10 1.59
N HIS A 229 3.81 5.01 0.74
CA HIS A 229 2.73 5.99 0.65
C HIS A 229 1.62 5.80 1.69
N GLU A 230 1.68 4.77 2.54
CA GLU A 230 0.80 4.65 3.71
C GLU A 230 1.33 5.41 4.93
N VAL A 231 2.55 5.93 4.87
CA VAL A 231 3.27 6.50 6.02
C VAL A 231 3.42 8.02 5.89
N MET A 232 2.91 8.74 6.88
CA MET A 232 3.14 10.18 7.05
C MET A 232 4.35 10.42 7.94
N GLY A 233 5.12 11.46 7.62
CA GLY A 233 6.17 11.98 8.49
C GLY A 233 5.65 12.94 9.56
N ARG A 234 6.51 13.88 9.96
CA ARG A 234 6.28 14.76 11.11
C ARG A 234 5.21 15.81 10.86
N THR A 235 4.34 16.00 11.84
CA THR A 235 3.49 17.20 11.97
C THR A 235 4.15 18.27 12.85
N LEU A 236 4.99 17.84 13.80
CA LEU A 236 5.79 18.66 14.70
C LEU A 236 7.29 18.55 14.34
N GLY A 237 7.61 19.00 13.13
CA GLY A 237 8.97 19.11 12.60
C GLY A 237 9.53 20.54 12.58
N PRO A 238 10.64 20.78 11.87
CA PRO A 238 11.27 22.11 11.76
C PRO A 238 10.53 23.06 10.79
N ILE A 239 9.65 22.53 9.94
CA ILE A 239 8.85 23.32 9.00
C ILE A 239 7.62 23.85 9.73
N ALA A 240 7.43 25.16 9.74
CA ALA A 240 6.25 25.77 10.33
C ALA A 240 5.06 25.61 9.37
N GLN A 241 3.96 25.01 9.85
CA GLN A 241 2.75 24.73 9.05
C GLN A 241 3.05 24.00 7.73
N PRO A 242 3.66 22.80 7.80
CA PRO A 242 4.03 22.06 6.60
C PRO A 242 2.76 21.62 5.84
N SER A 243 2.77 21.75 4.51
CA SER A 243 1.80 21.10 3.62
C SER A 243 1.79 19.58 3.82
N LEU A 244 0.75 18.89 3.35
CA LEU A 244 0.68 17.44 3.49
C LEU A 244 1.82 16.74 2.73
N ASN A 245 2.24 17.30 1.59
CA ASN A 245 3.41 16.82 0.84
C ASN A 245 4.72 16.99 1.63
N GLU A 246 4.88 18.10 2.34
CA GLU A 246 6.06 18.32 3.19
C GLU A 246 6.07 17.36 4.39
N GLN A 247 4.92 17.17 5.06
CA GLN A 247 4.78 16.18 6.14
C GLN A 247 5.10 14.77 5.66
N PHE A 248 4.50 14.33 4.55
CA PHE A 248 4.79 13.04 3.91
C PHE A 248 6.28 12.85 3.67
N ALA A 249 6.95 13.86 3.12
CA ALA A 249 8.37 13.82 2.84
C ALA A 249 9.26 14.01 4.09
N ASP A 250 8.73 14.22 5.29
CA ASP A 250 9.50 14.60 6.48
C ASP A 250 9.48 13.54 7.59
N ALA A 251 9.44 12.25 7.24
CA ALA A 251 9.71 11.20 8.22
C ALA A 251 11.20 11.15 8.58
N ILE A 252 11.47 10.85 9.85
CA ILE A 252 12.80 10.55 10.39
C ILE A 252 12.72 9.31 11.29
N PRO A 253 13.83 8.57 11.52
CA PRO A 253 13.83 7.43 12.43
C PRO A 253 13.34 7.79 13.83
N ARG A 254 12.62 6.87 14.48
CA ARG A 254 12.07 7.07 15.84
C ARG A 254 13.16 7.39 16.88
N SER A 255 14.32 6.74 16.77
CA SER A 255 15.48 7.01 17.63
C SER A 255 15.98 8.45 17.49
N VAL A 256 16.09 8.94 16.25
CA VAL A 256 16.49 10.32 15.95
C VAL A 256 15.49 11.32 16.51
N ALA A 257 14.19 11.07 16.40
CA ALA A 257 13.17 11.94 16.99
C ALA A 257 13.33 12.07 18.52
N LEU A 258 13.67 10.98 19.20
CA LEU A 258 13.95 10.98 20.64
C LEU A 258 15.24 11.76 20.97
N ASP A 259 16.31 11.55 20.20
CA ASP A 259 17.58 12.26 20.37
C ASP A 259 17.42 13.78 20.16
N LEU A 260 16.68 14.18 19.13
CA LEU A 260 16.38 15.59 18.85
C LEU A 260 15.53 16.22 19.95
N ALA A 261 14.51 15.51 20.45
CA ALA A 261 13.71 15.99 21.57
C ALA A 261 14.57 16.18 22.83
N GLN A 262 15.43 15.20 23.15
CA GLN A 262 16.35 15.31 24.28
C GLN A 262 17.32 16.49 24.11
N ALA A 263 17.87 16.71 22.91
CA ALA A 263 18.76 17.82 22.61
C ALA A 263 18.06 19.19 22.72
N ALA A 264 16.77 19.26 22.37
CA ALA A 264 15.94 20.46 22.52
C ALA A 264 15.51 20.73 23.99
N GLY A 265 15.80 19.82 24.92
CA GLY A 265 15.35 19.91 26.31
C GLY A 265 13.89 19.48 26.53
N ASP A 266 13.26 18.90 25.52
CA ASP A 266 11.94 18.28 25.63
C ASP A 266 12.05 16.99 26.44
N ARG A 267 11.04 16.71 27.27
CA ARG A 267 10.93 15.45 28.02
C ARG A 267 9.90 14.56 27.33
N PRO A 268 10.32 13.55 26.56
CA PRO A 268 9.36 12.62 25.97
C PRO A 268 8.58 11.92 27.09
N PRO A 269 7.27 11.66 26.90
CA PRO A 269 6.52 10.80 27.82
C PRO A 269 7.19 9.42 27.89
N PRO A 270 7.10 8.69 29.02
CA PRO A 270 7.64 7.35 29.11
C PRO A 270 6.92 6.40 28.13
N PRO A 271 7.55 5.34 27.60
CA PRO A 271 6.91 4.42 26.68
C PRO A 271 5.64 3.70 27.21
N THR A 272 5.43 3.72 28.52
CA THR A 272 4.23 3.19 29.18
C THR A 272 3.05 4.18 29.21
N ASP A 273 3.27 5.44 28.82
CA ASP A 273 2.23 6.47 28.76
C ASP A 273 1.32 6.26 27.55
N PRO A 274 -0.01 6.28 27.69
CA PRO A 274 -0.95 6.16 26.58
C PRO A 274 -0.76 7.19 25.46
N HIS A 275 -0.19 8.37 25.76
CA HIS A 275 0.06 9.42 24.77
C HIS A 275 1.43 9.30 24.07
N TYR A 276 2.29 8.38 24.51
CA TYR A 276 3.61 8.19 23.89
C TYR A 276 3.55 7.85 22.39
N PRO A 277 2.64 6.97 21.91
CA PRO A 277 2.51 6.69 20.48
C PRO A 277 2.21 7.94 19.65
N ASP A 278 1.26 8.78 20.09
CA ASP A 278 0.89 10.01 19.39
C ASP A 278 2.03 11.03 19.40
N TRP A 279 2.69 11.20 20.55
CA TRP A 279 3.84 12.09 20.69
C TRP A 279 4.97 11.72 19.71
N LEU A 280 5.24 10.42 19.56
CA LEU A 280 6.26 9.91 18.66
C LEU A 280 5.81 9.97 17.20
N ALA A 281 4.53 9.69 16.92
CA ALA A 281 3.93 9.80 15.59
C ALA A 281 4.06 11.22 15.02
N ASP A 282 3.81 12.25 15.83
CA ASP A 282 3.91 13.65 15.43
C ASP A 282 5.35 14.11 15.17
N ARG A 283 6.35 13.43 15.76
CA ARG A 283 7.79 13.79 15.71
C ARG A 283 8.66 12.86 14.90
N SER A 284 8.12 11.76 14.38
CA SER A 284 8.81 10.79 13.54
C SER A 284 7.95 10.44 12.33
N PHE A 285 7.16 9.38 12.43
CA PHE A 285 6.24 8.94 11.38
C PHE A 285 5.13 8.06 11.94
N ASN A 286 4.07 7.90 11.15
CA ASN A 286 2.92 7.05 11.47
C ASN A 286 2.17 6.60 10.21
N TRP A 287 1.33 5.59 10.32
CA TRP A 287 0.39 5.16 9.28
C TRP A 287 -1.07 5.24 9.79
N GLN A 288 -1.34 6.18 10.70
CA GLN A 288 -2.57 6.21 11.50
C GLN A 288 -3.82 6.34 10.64
N THR A 289 -3.82 7.19 9.61
CA THR A 289 -4.99 7.35 8.73
C THR A 289 -5.39 6.05 8.04
N VAL A 290 -4.42 5.27 7.57
CA VAL A 290 -4.68 3.96 6.96
C VAL A 290 -5.17 2.97 8.01
N GLY A 291 -4.60 3.01 9.22
CA GLY A 291 -5.05 2.23 10.37
C GLY A 291 -6.47 2.54 10.83
N GLU A 292 -6.91 3.78 10.67
CA GLU A 292 -8.26 4.22 10.99
C GLU A 292 -9.24 3.91 9.86
N ILE A 293 -8.83 3.94 8.59
CA ILE A 293 -9.70 3.67 7.43
C ILE A 293 -10.06 2.17 7.36
N LEU A 294 -9.08 1.28 7.55
CA LEU A 294 -9.23 -0.17 7.29
C LEU A 294 -9.46 -0.98 8.57
N THR A 295 -10.18 -2.11 8.46
CA THR A 295 -10.23 -3.12 9.53
C THR A 295 -9.16 -4.17 9.26
N TRP A 296 -8.18 -4.27 10.16
CA TRP A 296 -7.06 -5.19 10.01
C TRP A 296 -7.41 -6.60 10.50
N PRO A 297 -6.80 -7.65 9.93
CA PRO A 297 -6.85 -9.00 10.48
C PRO A 297 -6.28 -9.10 11.90
N ALA A 298 -6.33 -10.31 12.47
CA ALA A 298 -5.95 -10.53 13.86
C ALA A 298 -4.55 -9.98 14.17
N ASN A 299 -4.50 -9.13 15.20
CA ASN A 299 -3.27 -8.54 15.68
C ASN A 299 -2.36 -9.62 16.28
N PRO A 300 -1.11 -9.79 15.79
CA PRO A 300 -0.18 -10.76 16.35
C PRO A 300 0.23 -10.44 17.80
N HIS A 301 0.00 -9.20 18.26
CA HIS A 301 0.27 -8.73 19.61
C HIS A 301 -0.97 -8.02 20.19
N PRO A 302 -1.96 -8.76 20.71
CA PRO A 302 -3.26 -8.20 21.11
C PRO A 302 -3.19 -7.13 22.21
N ASP A 303 -2.10 -7.10 22.99
CA ASP A 303 -1.89 -6.12 24.07
C ASP A 303 -1.31 -4.77 23.57
N ARG A 304 -1.12 -4.60 22.26
CA ARG A 304 -0.49 -3.42 21.65
C ARG A 304 -1.28 -2.98 20.41
N PRO A 305 -1.10 -1.75 19.91
CA PRO A 305 -1.63 -1.36 18.60
C PRO A 305 -1.20 -2.36 17.51
N HIS A 306 -2.05 -2.54 16.50
CA HIS A 306 -1.75 -3.42 15.37
C HIS A 306 -0.41 -2.98 14.74
N PRO A 307 0.53 -3.90 14.43
CA PRO A 307 1.87 -3.51 14.00
C PRO A 307 2.02 -3.33 12.48
N GLY A 308 0.96 -3.55 11.70
CA GLY A 308 0.94 -3.38 10.24
C GLY A 308 1.33 -4.64 9.45
N TYR A 309 1.68 -5.73 10.15
CA TYR A 309 1.87 -7.07 9.59
C TYR A 309 0.91 -8.07 10.24
N TYR A 310 0.50 -9.09 9.49
CA TYR A 310 -0.50 -10.07 9.91
C TYR A 310 -0.45 -11.31 9.03
N ALA A 311 -1.21 -12.36 9.41
CA ALA A 311 -1.41 -13.52 8.56
C ALA A 311 -2.87 -14.00 8.62
N VAL A 312 -3.40 -14.48 7.49
CA VAL A 312 -4.79 -14.93 7.34
C VAL A 312 -4.86 -16.10 6.37
N SER A 313 -5.80 -17.02 6.61
CA SER A 313 -6.07 -18.14 5.70
C SER A 313 -7.34 -17.87 4.90
N LEU A 314 -7.25 -18.00 3.58
CA LEU A 314 -8.34 -17.76 2.63
C LEU A 314 -8.52 -19.01 1.78
N GLY A 315 -9.56 -19.80 2.06
CA GLY A 315 -9.75 -21.08 1.39
C GLY A 315 -8.51 -21.97 1.57
N ASN A 316 -7.82 -22.28 0.48
CA ASN A 316 -6.60 -23.11 0.46
C ASN A 316 -5.27 -22.34 0.63
N LEU A 317 -5.34 -21.01 0.72
CA LEU A 317 -4.18 -20.12 0.76
C LEU A 317 -3.88 -19.66 2.18
N ARG A 318 -2.60 -19.65 2.58
CA ARG A 318 -2.08 -18.86 3.70
C ARG A 318 -1.43 -17.60 3.15
N LEU A 319 -1.96 -16.45 3.55
CA LEU A 319 -1.37 -15.14 3.28
C LEU A 319 -0.60 -14.68 4.52
N VAL A 320 0.66 -14.32 4.33
CA VAL A 320 1.49 -13.63 5.33
C VAL A 320 1.84 -12.26 4.78
N VAL A 321 1.49 -11.20 5.49
CA VAL A 321 1.75 -9.82 5.08
C VAL A 321 2.79 -9.19 6.00
N LEU A 322 3.87 -8.67 5.43
CA LEU A 322 4.94 -7.98 6.16
C LEU A 322 4.86 -6.47 5.95
N TYR A 323 5.23 -5.72 6.98
CA TYR A 323 5.53 -4.31 6.90
C TYR A 323 7.01 -4.15 6.56
N ALA A 324 7.33 -4.30 5.27
CA ALA A 324 8.65 -4.11 4.71
C ALA A 324 8.63 -3.03 3.63
N THR A 325 8.88 -1.79 4.06
CA THR A 325 9.07 -0.63 3.19
C THR A 325 10.02 0.38 3.81
N THR A 326 10.46 1.37 3.03
CA THR A 326 11.33 2.47 3.43
C THR A 326 10.67 3.80 3.13
N ILE A 327 11.12 4.90 3.75
CA ILE A 327 10.73 6.21 3.24
C ILE A 327 11.16 6.38 1.79
N TRP A 328 10.27 6.84 0.93
CA TRP A 328 10.66 7.22 -0.42
C TRP A 328 11.51 8.49 -0.40
N ARG A 329 12.66 8.42 -1.08
CA ARG A 329 13.61 9.51 -1.24
C ARG A 329 14.05 9.59 -2.69
N PRO A 330 14.23 10.80 -3.24
CA PRO A 330 14.76 10.95 -4.59
C PRO A 330 16.17 10.37 -4.68
N TRP A 331 16.45 9.65 -5.78
CA TRP A 331 17.76 9.07 -6.07
C TRP A 331 18.83 10.11 -6.38
N ASN A 332 18.45 11.33 -6.79
CA ASN A 332 19.38 12.40 -7.13
C ASN A 332 20.26 12.79 -5.94
N TRP A 333 21.57 12.91 -6.17
CA TRP A 333 22.60 13.28 -5.20
C TRP A 333 23.13 14.71 -5.38
N ALA A 334 22.37 15.57 -6.05
CA ALA A 334 22.65 17.00 -6.14
C ALA A 334 22.61 17.67 -4.76
N SER A 335 23.37 18.75 -4.59
CA SER A 335 23.63 19.42 -3.31
C SER A 335 22.41 20.01 -2.61
N GLU A 336 21.35 20.27 -3.36
CA GLU A 336 20.09 20.88 -2.98
C GLU A 336 18.99 19.85 -2.68
N VAL A 337 19.29 18.56 -2.85
CA VAL A 337 18.32 17.47 -2.67
C VAL A 337 18.48 16.83 -1.29
N ARG A 338 17.36 16.69 -0.58
CA ARG A 338 17.24 15.80 0.59
C ARG A 338 16.95 14.41 0.06
N GLY A 339 18.01 13.66 -0.23
CA GLY A 339 17.94 12.43 -1.03
C GLY A 339 18.27 11.18 -0.23
N ARG A 340 18.21 10.03 -0.92
CA ARG A 340 18.64 8.76 -0.31
C ARG A 340 20.12 8.76 0.03
N TYR A 341 20.97 9.40 -0.77
CA TYR A 341 22.43 9.28 -0.62
C TYR A 341 23.10 10.40 0.17
N ARG A 342 22.41 11.52 0.41
CA ARG A 342 22.99 12.69 1.09
C ARG A 342 21.94 13.64 1.63
N GLU A 343 22.39 14.50 2.54
CA GLU A 343 21.66 15.68 2.97
C GLU A 343 21.86 16.89 2.05
N LYS A 344 20.90 17.82 2.14
CA LYS A 344 21.01 19.16 1.56
C LYS A 344 22.17 19.90 2.21
N THR A 345 22.95 20.57 1.38
CA THR A 345 24.15 21.30 1.83
C THR A 345 23.78 22.45 2.77
N GLU A 346 22.64 23.10 2.55
CA GLU A 346 22.13 24.19 3.39
C GLU A 346 21.66 23.73 4.78
N ASP A 347 21.39 22.44 4.95
CA ASP A 347 20.87 21.86 6.20
C ASP A 347 21.94 21.17 7.04
N LEU A 348 23.22 21.16 6.63
CA LEU A 348 24.28 20.41 7.30
C LEU A 348 24.48 20.78 8.78
N GLU A 349 24.26 22.04 9.15
CA GLU A 349 24.37 22.51 10.54
C GLU A 349 23.04 22.37 11.32
N HIS A 350 22.02 21.77 10.70
CA HIS A 350 20.65 21.64 11.22
C HIS A 350 20.16 20.18 11.17
N PRO A 351 20.63 19.30 12.06
CA PRO A 351 20.23 17.89 12.09
C PRO A 351 18.72 17.67 12.13
N GLU A 352 17.96 18.57 12.75
CA GLU A 352 16.51 18.53 12.79
C GLU A 352 15.84 18.59 11.40
N ARG A 353 16.56 19.09 10.38
CA ARG A 353 16.12 19.22 8.98
C ARG A 353 16.61 18.08 8.08
N TRP A 354 17.52 17.23 8.57
CA TRP A 354 18.06 16.11 7.80
C TRP A 354 16.96 15.10 7.45
N GLY A 355 17.14 14.43 6.31
CA GLY A 355 16.26 13.36 5.83
C GLY A 355 16.62 11.97 6.36
N TYR A 356 17.84 11.80 6.89
CA TYR A 356 18.37 10.54 7.45
C TYR A 356 18.33 9.38 6.46
N GLY A 357 18.61 9.69 5.19
CA GLY A 357 18.60 8.73 4.09
C GLY A 357 17.23 8.09 3.84
N GLN A 358 17.28 6.93 3.19
CA GLN A 358 16.17 6.02 2.94
C GLN A 358 16.13 5.00 4.09
N HIS A 359 15.59 5.41 5.23
CA HIS A 359 15.47 4.54 6.40
C HIS A 359 14.25 3.62 6.31
N ILE A 360 14.34 2.49 7.01
CA ILE A 360 13.30 1.48 7.14
C ILE A 360 12.27 1.94 8.19
N PHE A 361 10.97 1.79 7.89
CA PHE A 361 9.91 2.19 8.82
C PHE A 361 9.69 1.18 9.95
N GLU A 362 9.73 -0.11 9.65
CA GLU A 362 9.56 -1.18 10.64
C GLU A 362 10.70 -2.19 10.52
N PRO A 363 11.50 -2.41 11.59
CA PRO A 363 12.63 -3.34 11.54
C PRO A 363 12.20 -4.76 11.17
N ILE A 364 12.84 -5.34 10.16
CA ILE A 364 12.55 -6.67 9.63
C ILE A 364 13.73 -7.65 9.76
N GLY A 365 14.93 -7.17 10.10
CA GLY A 365 16.12 -8.00 10.25
C GLY A 365 16.14 -8.84 11.55
N PRO A 366 17.11 -9.77 11.69
CA PRO A 366 17.27 -10.62 12.86
C PRO A 366 17.27 -9.84 14.19
N GLY A 367 16.49 -10.32 15.16
CA GLY A 367 16.32 -9.67 16.46
C GLY A 367 15.13 -8.71 16.53
N SER A 368 14.50 -8.36 15.41
CA SER A 368 13.28 -7.56 15.41
C SER A 368 12.06 -8.39 15.83
N THR A 369 11.04 -7.70 16.36
CA THR A 369 9.74 -8.31 16.69
C THR A 369 9.11 -8.96 15.46
N GLN A 370 9.14 -8.27 14.31
CA GLN A 370 8.55 -8.77 13.07
C GLN A 370 9.28 -10.01 12.54
N TYR A 371 10.63 -10.05 12.61
CA TYR A 371 11.40 -11.22 12.19
C TYR A 371 11.08 -12.45 13.05
N HIS A 372 11.03 -12.29 14.37
CA HIS A 372 10.68 -13.37 15.29
C HIS A 372 9.25 -13.87 15.10
N TRP A 373 8.31 -12.94 14.87
CA TRP A 373 6.95 -13.30 14.53
C TRP A 373 6.87 -14.07 13.21
N LEU A 374 7.58 -13.63 12.16
CA LEU A 374 7.62 -14.32 10.88
C LEU A 374 8.15 -15.74 11.03
N GLN A 375 9.23 -15.96 11.77
CA GLN A 375 9.75 -17.30 12.04
C GLN A 375 8.71 -18.21 12.69
N GLN A 376 7.92 -17.67 13.65
CA GLN A 376 6.85 -18.42 14.31
C GLN A 376 5.69 -18.71 13.36
N GLU A 377 5.31 -17.75 12.52
CA GLU A 377 4.23 -17.88 11.55
C GLU A 377 4.56 -18.94 10.49
N LEU A 378 5.78 -18.92 9.94
CA LEU A 378 6.24 -19.91 8.95
C LEU A 378 6.33 -21.33 9.55
N ALA A 379 6.58 -21.44 10.85
CA ALA A 379 6.55 -22.71 11.57
C ALA A 379 5.14 -23.15 12.00
N SER A 380 4.12 -22.33 11.77
CA SER A 380 2.76 -22.60 12.24
C SER A 380 2.07 -23.71 11.43
N PRO A 381 1.16 -24.49 12.04
CA PRO A 381 0.35 -25.45 11.28
C PRO A 381 -0.51 -24.80 10.20
N ALA A 382 -0.94 -23.55 10.39
CA ALA A 382 -1.74 -22.84 9.40
C ALA A 382 -0.95 -22.57 8.12
N PHE A 383 0.35 -22.29 8.26
CA PHE A 383 1.26 -22.08 7.13
C PHE A 383 1.70 -23.40 6.50
N GLN A 384 2.20 -24.34 7.31
CA GLN A 384 2.74 -25.62 6.81
C GLN A 384 1.71 -26.48 6.08
N ASN A 385 0.44 -26.44 6.53
CA ASN A 385 -0.64 -27.23 5.93
C ASN A 385 -1.36 -26.50 4.77
N ALA A 386 -1.03 -25.24 4.48
CA ALA A 386 -1.66 -24.53 3.37
C ALA A 386 -1.19 -25.11 2.03
N ALA A 387 -2.11 -25.19 1.07
CA ALA A 387 -1.81 -25.65 -0.28
C ALA A 387 -1.04 -24.59 -1.07
N TYR A 388 -1.34 -23.31 -0.82
CA TYR A 388 -0.62 -22.17 -1.38
C TYR A 388 -0.17 -21.24 -0.25
N ARG A 389 1.11 -20.88 -0.25
CA ARG A 389 1.76 -20.02 0.74
C ARG A 389 2.23 -18.76 0.04
N VAL A 390 1.54 -17.66 0.32
CA VAL A 390 1.83 -16.36 -0.28
C VAL A 390 2.34 -15.42 0.80
N VAL A 391 3.48 -14.80 0.52
CA VAL A 391 4.02 -13.69 1.32
C VAL A 391 3.86 -12.40 0.53
N MET A 392 3.41 -11.33 1.18
CA MET A 392 3.17 -10.04 0.54
C MET A 392 3.80 -8.91 1.35
N PHE A 393 4.51 -8.02 0.67
CA PHE A 393 5.04 -6.77 1.23
C PHE A 393 5.35 -5.78 0.11
N HIS A 394 5.61 -4.52 0.44
CA HIS A 394 5.66 -3.50 -0.61
C HIS A 394 7.01 -3.40 -1.34
N HIS A 395 8.12 -3.35 -0.59
CA HIS A 395 9.44 -3.12 -1.19
C HIS A 395 9.97 -4.39 -1.90
N PRO A 396 10.43 -4.29 -3.15
CA PRO A 396 10.81 -5.46 -3.93
C PRO A 396 12.12 -6.07 -3.46
N VAL A 397 12.20 -7.41 -3.50
CA VAL A 397 13.46 -8.15 -3.28
C VAL A 397 14.24 -8.24 -4.60
N HIS A 398 13.56 -8.67 -5.65
CA HIS A 398 14.13 -8.84 -6.98
C HIS A 398 13.32 -8.02 -7.97
N THR A 399 13.92 -7.03 -8.63
CA THR A 399 13.21 -6.28 -9.67
C THR A 399 14.15 -5.70 -10.71
N LEU A 400 13.58 -5.35 -11.86
CA LEU A 400 14.22 -4.54 -12.88
C LEU A 400 14.01 -3.05 -12.62
N GLY A 401 13.25 -2.65 -11.60
CA GLY A 401 13.06 -1.25 -11.18
C GLY A 401 14.29 -0.62 -10.56
N ASP A 402 14.25 0.69 -10.29
CA ASP A 402 15.33 1.42 -9.60
C ASP A 402 15.22 1.34 -8.08
N ASN A 403 14.03 1.14 -7.52
CA ASN A 403 13.82 1.20 -6.09
C ASN A 403 14.45 0.05 -5.29
N VAL A 404 14.90 -1.03 -5.94
CA VAL A 404 15.76 -2.07 -5.35
C VAL A 404 17.20 -1.60 -5.09
N VAL A 405 17.55 -0.39 -5.53
CA VAL A 405 18.85 0.25 -5.25
C VAL A 405 18.61 1.57 -4.51
N PRO A 406 19.19 1.78 -3.32
CA PRO A 406 20.22 0.97 -2.68
C PRO A 406 19.65 -0.27 -1.96
N ALA A 407 20.54 -1.06 -1.35
CA ALA A 407 20.15 -2.19 -0.51
C ALA A 407 19.14 -1.79 0.58
N TYR A 408 18.23 -2.71 0.90
CA TYR A 408 17.26 -2.58 1.98
C TYR A 408 17.94 -2.80 3.34
N THR A 409 18.63 -1.77 3.83
CA THR A 409 19.38 -1.77 5.10
C THR A 409 19.22 -0.43 5.81
N ASP A 410 19.53 -0.39 7.10
CA ASP A 410 19.64 0.88 7.82
C ASP A 410 20.75 1.74 7.19
N PRO A 411 20.48 3.03 6.90
CA PRO A 411 21.47 3.92 6.31
C PRO A 411 22.62 4.20 7.29
N VAL A 412 23.86 4.10 6.82
CA VAL A 412 25.07 4.36 7.62
C VAL A 412 25.59 5.77 7.30
N PRO A 413 25.50 6.73 8.24
CA PRO A 413 25.92 8.10 7.98
C PRO A 413 27.45 8.22 7.88
N VAL A 414 27.92 8.94 6.88
CA VAL A 414 29.31 9.36 6.69
C VAL A 414 29.35 10.89 6.77
N LEU A 415 30.04 11.39 7.82
CA LEU A 415 30.20 12.83 8.06
C LEU A 415 31.54 13.30 7.50
N GLU A 416 31.49 14.07 6.42
CA GLU A 416 32.68 14.66 5.81
C GLU A 416 32.96 16.04 6.39
N ARG A 417 34.21 16.28 6.80
CA ARG A 417 34.62 17.54 7.43
C ARG A 417 35.83 18.15 6.74
N ASP A 418 35.87 19.48 6.70
CA ASP A 418 37.05 20.22 6.25
C ASP A 418 38.20 20.17 7.28
N SER A 419 39.35 20.75 6.94
CA SER A 419 40.51 20.82 7.84
C SER A 419 40.29 21.66 9.11
N ARG A 420 39.18 22.41 9.18
CA ARG A 420 38.78 23.21 10.35
C ARG A 420 37.72 22.50 11.20
N GLY A 421 37.25 21.33 10.76
CA GLY A 421 36.24 20.51 11.45
C GLY A 421 34.79 20.84 11.07
N ASN A 422 34.53 21.76 10.13
CA ASN A 422 33.18 22.09 9.69
C ASN A 422 32.60 20.96 8.83
N LEU A 423 31.30 20.69 8.93
CA LEU A 423 30.65 19.72 8.04
C LEU A 423 30.65 20.25 6.60
N THR A 424 31.01 19.37 5.67
CA THR A 424 31.03 19.64 4.22
C THR A 424 30.05 18.76 3.46
N ALA A 425 29.75 17.57 3.98
CA ALA A 425 28.66 16.72 3.54
C ALA A 425 28.24 15.75 4.64
N VAL A 426 26.98 15.33 4.59
CA VAL A 426 26.46 14.13 5.27
C VAL A 426 25.96 13.20 4.17
N ARG A 427 26.55 12.02 4.07
CA ARG A 427 26.21 10.98 3.10
C ARG A 427 25.72 9.71 3.78
N TYR A 428 25.03 8.84 3.06
CA TYR A 428 24.50 7.58 3.59
C TYR A 428 24.96 6.40 2.75
N GLU A 429 25.76 5.52 3.34
CA GLU A 429 26.12 4.23 2.75
C GLU A 429 25.04 3.20 3.09
N TYR A 430 24.82 2.25 2.17
CA TYR A 430 23.86 1.16 2.31
C TYR A 430 24.58 -0.16 2.03
N PRO A 431 25.21 -0.78 3.05
CA PRO A 431 26.04 -1.96 2.85
C PRO A 431 25.27 -3.09 2.15
N LEU A 432 25.75 -3.56 1.00
CA LEU A 432 25.08 -4.60 0.21
C LEU A 432 24.97 -5.91 1.00
N GLY A 433 26.02 -6.27 1.73
CA GLY A 433 26.03 -7.44 2.62
C GLY A 433 25.09 -7.33 3.82
N GLN A 434 24.36 -6.23 3.96
CA GLN A 434 23.35 -6.01 5.01
C GLN A 434 21.94 -5.80 4.48
N ASP A 435 21.68 -6.06 3.19
CA ASP A 435 20.31 -6.07 2.68
C ASP A 435 19.46 -7.10 3.44
N TYR A 436 18.55 -6.64 4.30
CA TYR A 436 17.79 -7.53 5.17
C TYR A 436 16.80 -8.39 4.37
N LEU A 437 16.29 -7.89 3.24
CA LEU A 437 15.34 -8.65 2.43
C LEU A 437 16.03 -9.80 1.71
N ASN A 438 17.17 -9.55 1.07
CA ASN A 438 17.89 -10.58 0.35
C ASN A 438 18.74 -11.48 1.27
N ARG A 439 19.37 -10.94 2.31
CA ARG A 439 20.23 -11.72 3.22
C ARG A 439 19.42 -12.59 4.17
N ASP A 440 18.35 -12.05 4.75
CA ASP A 440 17.67 -12.69 5.88
C ASP A 440 16.27 -13.21 5.51
N ILE A 441 15.47 -12.40 4.82
CA ILE A 441 14.06 -12.75 4.54
C ILE A 441 13.93 -13.73 3.39
N ALA A 442 14.47 -13.46 2.22
CA ALA A 442 14.32 -14.34 1.06
C ALA A 442 14.78 -15.79 1.33
N PRO A 443 15.96 -16.04 1.95
CA PRO A 443 16.36 -17.40 2.31
C PRO A 443 15.45 -18.06 3.35
N LEU A 444 14.91 -17.28 4.30
CA LEU A 444 13.96 -17.79 5.29
C LEU A 444 12.65 -18.22 4.63
N LEU A 445 12.11 -17.41 3.71
CA LEU A 445 10.90 -17.72 2.95
C LEU A 445 11.09 -18.93 2.04
N GLU A 446 12.22 -18.99 1.35
CA GLU A 446 12.59 -20.11 0.47
C GLU A 446 12.70 -21.42 1.26
N THR A 447 13.39 -21.39 2.43
CA THR A 447 13.51 -22.55 3.32
C THR A 447 12.17 -23.01 3.88
N ALA A 448 11.25 -22.07 4.15
CA ALA A 448 9.90 -22.38 4.61
C ALA A 448 8.99 -22.95 3.51
N GLY A 449 9.43 -22.92 2.24
CA GLY A 449 8.64 -23.40 1.11
C GLY A 449 7.49 -22.47 0.76
N VAL A 450 7.70 -21.15 0.81
CA VAL A 450 6.77 -20.16 0.24
C VAL A 450 6.67 -20.39 -1.27
N ASP A 451 5.46 -20.24 -1.83
CA ASP A 451 5.23 -20.41 -3.28
C ASP A 451 5.39 -19.08 -4.04
N LEU A 452 4.87 -17.99 -3.46
CA LEU A 452 4.85 -16.67 -4.09
C LEU A 452 5.17 -15.56 -3.09
N VAL A 453 6.09 -14.68 -3.48
CA VAL A 453 6.28 -13.36 -2.88
C VAL A 453 5.72 -12.29 -3.83
N LEU A 454 4.75 -11.52 -3.35
CA LEU A 454 4.10 -10.43 -4.07
C LEU A 454 4.53 -9.06 -3.52
N TYR A 455 4.94 -8.15 -4.40
CA TYR A 455 5.30 -6.79 -4.06
C TYR A 455 5.00 -5.77 -5.18
N GLY A 456 5.36 -4.50 -4.94
CA GLY A 456 5.14 -3.37 -5.85
C GLY A 456 6.32 -2.42 -5.90
N HIS A 457 6.04 -1.11 -5.73
CA HIS A 457 6.99 -0.01 -5.54
C HIS A 457 7.73 0.51 -6.78
N SER A 458 8.07 -0.33 -7.76
CA SER A 458 8.84 0.11 -8.95
C SER A 458 7.98 0.43 -10.17
N HIS A 459 6.68 0.18 -10.08
CA HIS A 459 5.67 0.50 -11.08
C HIS A 459 5.95 -0.17 -12.44
N LEU A 460 6.08 -1.48 -12.39
CA LEU A 460 6.31 -2.34 -13.55
C LEU A 460 5.64 -3.69 -13.33
N TRP A 461 5.63 -4.51 -14.37
CA TRP A 461 5.42 -5.94 -14.24
C TRP A 461 6.72 -6.65 -14.59
N ASN A 462 7.14 -7.59 -13.74
CA ASN A 462 8.20 -8.55 -13.99
C ASN A 462 8.08 -9.70 -13.00
N ARG A 463 8.75 -10.82 -13.28
CA ARG A 463 8.83 -11.92 -12.33
C ARG A 463 10.14 -12.67 -12.39
N PHE A 464 10.45 -13.32 -11.29
CA PHE A 464 11.65 -14.12 -11.06
C PHE A 464 11.26 -15.44 -10.40
N VAL A 465 12.17 -16.40 -10.45
CA VAL A 465 12.06 -17.65 -9.69
C VAL A 465 13.41 -17.97 -9.06
N SER A 466 13.40 -18.36 -7.79
CA SER A 466 14.59 -18.82 -7.10
C SER A 466 15.00 -20.22 -7.56
N ALA A 467 16.18 -20.66 -7.14
CA ALA A 467 16.66 -22.01 -7.44
C ALA A 467 15.82 -23.12 -6.78
N GLN A 468 15.10 -22.84 -5.69
CA GLN A 468 14.19 -23.80 -5.05
C GLN A 468 12.73 -23.67 -5.52
N GLY A 469 12.44 -22.76 -6.46
CA GLY A 469 11.10 -22.62 -7.05
C GLY A 469 10.22 -21.56 -6.39
N LEU A 470 10.75 -20.72 -5.50
CA LEU A 470 10.00 -19.57 -4.96
C LEU A 470 9.81 -18.52 -6.06
N HIS A 471 8.55 -18.18 -6.35
CA HIS A 471 8.23 -17.14 -7.31
C HIS A 471 8.25 -15.75 -6.67
N PHE A 472 8.77 -14.77 -7.39
CA PHE A 472 8.67 -13.36 -7.03
C PHE A 472 7.98 -12.59 -8.14
N LEU A 473 6.97 -11.78 -7.81
CA LEU A 473 6.15 -11.06 -8.78
C LEU A 473 5.96 -9.60 -8.37
N GLU A 474 6.33 -8.70 -9.28
CA GLU A 474 5.85 -7.31 -9.28
C GLU A 474 4.70 -7.18 -10.29
N THR A 475 3.58 -6.57 -9.88
CA THR A 475 2.42 -6.33 -10.77
C THR A 475 1.79 -4.96 -10.46
N SER A 476 2.62 -3.91 -10.52
CA SER A 476 2.32 -2.55 -10.08
C SER A 476 2.15 -1.53 -11.23
N ASN A 477 2.20 -1.98 -12.49
CA ASN A 477 2.11 -1.10 -13.66
C ASN A 477 0.66 -0.68 -13.96
N VAL A 478 0.18 0.39 -13.32
CA VAL A 478 -1.22 0.86 -13.38
C VAL A 478 -1.41 2.32 -13.82
N GLY A 479 -0.44 2.92 -14.51
CA GLY A 479 -0.62 4.28 -15.03
C GLY A 479 0.62 5.13 -15.14
N ASN A 480 1.67 4.73 -14.46
CA ASN A 480 2.97 5.35 -14.53
C ASN A 480 4.05 4.28 -14.36
N SER A 481 5.19 4.48 -15.01
CA SER A 481 6.36 3.64 -14.85
C SER A 481 7.62 4.52 -14.89
N TYR A 482 8.63 4.13 -14.11
CA TYR A 482 9.94 4.77 -14.11
C TYR A 482 10.95 4.04 -14.99
N GLY A 483 10.48 3.03 -15.73
CA GLY A 483 11.29 2.21 -16.61
C GLY A 483 11.80 0.93 -15.95
N ALA A 484 12.16 -0.03 -16.79
CA ALA A 484 12.93 -1.20 -16.39
C ALA A 484 14.39 -0.98 -16.79
N PHE A 485 15.31 -1.38 -15.93
CA PHE A 485 16.75 -1.23 -16.13
C PHE A 485 17.35 -2.55 -16.56
N TRP A 486 17.31 -2.81 -17.86
CA TRP A 486 17.67 -4.09 -18.45
C TRP A 486 18.84 -3.94 -19.44
N ALA A 487 19.84 -4.81 -19.29
CA ALA A 487 21.05 -4.79 -20.12
C ALA A 487 20.80 -5.24 -21.57
N GLY A 488 19.57 -5.65 -21.90
CA GLY A 488 19.23 -6.21 -23.20
C GLY A 488 19.77 -7.63 -23.36
N THR A 489 19.85 -8.05 -24.61
CA THR A 489 20.50 -9.29 -25.03
C THR A 489 21.50 -8.98 -26.14
N GLY A 490 22.21 -9.98 -26.66
CA GLY A 490 23.02 -9.78 -27.88
C GLY A 490 22.23 -9.26 -29.09
N THR A 491 20.90 -9.34 -29.06
CA THR A 491 19.98 -8.93 -30.13
C THR A 491 19.02 -7.80 -29.75
N THR A 492 18.85 -7.51 -28.46
CA THR A 492 17.98 -6.44 -27.94
C THR A 492 18.84 -5.37 -27.27
N PRO A 493 18.73 -4.09 -27.66
CA PRO A 493 19.53 -3.04 -27.04
C PRO A 493 19.21 -2.89 -25.54
N PRO A 494 20.19 -2.46 -24.72
CA PRO A 494 19.95 -2.10 -23.33
C PRO A 494 19.03 -0.89 -23.21
N THR A 495 18.29 -0.81 -22.11
CA THR A 495 17.64 0.42 -21.66
C THR A 495 18.70 1.39 -21.09
N PRO A 496 18.35 2.64 -20.76
CA PRO A 496 19.22 3.47 -19.93
C PRO A 496 19.58 2.74 -18.60
N PRO A 497 20.83 2.89 -18.10
CA PRO A 497 21.25 2.30 -16.82
C PRO A 497 20.58 2.98 -15.63
N ARG A 498 20.49 2.27 -14.50
CA ARG A 498 20.07 2.89 -13.24
C ARG A 498 21.00 4.03 -12.85
N PRO A 499 20.47 5.13 -12.31
CA PRO A 499 21.30 6.13 -11.69
C PRO A 499 21.83 5.59 -10.35
N VAL A 500 23.08 5.13 -10.35
CA VAL A 500 23.79 4.69 -9.14
C VAL A 500 24.88 5.70 -8.82
N PRO A 501 25.09 6.05 -7.55
CA PRO A 501 26.06 7.07 -7.20
C PRO A 501 27.48 6.54 -7.32
N GLU A 502 28.39 7.38 -7.80
CA GLU A 502 29.82 7.09 -7.88
C GLU A 502 30.53 7.45 -6.56
N ASN A 503 31.64 6.77 -6.24
CA ASN A 503 32.43 6.98 -5.02
C ASN A 503 31.69 6.62 -3.71
N PHE A 504 30.84 5.60 -3.74
CA PHE A 504 30.32 4.92 -2.54
C PHE A 504 31.21 3.72 -2.21
N GLN A 505 31.11 3.20 -0.98
CA GLN A 505 31.88 2.00 -0.61
C GLN A 505 31.41 0.78 -1.41
N GLU A 506 30.09 0.73 -1.65
CA GLU A 506 29.44 -0.31 -2.45
C GLU A 506 29.33 0.09 -3.92
N THR A 507 29.34 -0.91 -4.81
CA THR A 507 29.05 -0.73 -6.23
C THR A 507 27.70 -1.36 -6.54
N TYR A 508 26.68 -0.52 -6.77
CA TYR A 508 25.33 -0.99 -7.06
C TYR A 508 25.16 -1.42 -8.52
N GLY A 509 24.33 -2.44 -8.76
CA GLY A 509 24.04 -2.95 -10.10
C GLY A 509 23.24 -1.96 -10.95
N THR A 510 23.79 -1.57 -12.10
CA THR A 510 23.14 -0.60 -13.03
C THR A 510 22.07 -1.23 -13.92
N TYR A 511 22.02 -2.55 -14.02
CA TYR A 511 21.08 -3.31 -14.83
C TYR A 511 20.69 -4.62 -14.13
N GLY A 512 19.58 -5.22 -14.55
CA GLY A 512 19.13 -6.53 -14.09
C GLY A 512 18.74 -6.53 -12.61
N ASP A 513 18.46 -7.70 -12.06
CA ASP A 513 18.31 -7.84 -10.61
C ASP A 513 19.68 -7.63 -9.91
N PRO A 514 19.82 -6.70 -8.94
CA PRO A 514 21.09 -6.52 -8.23
C PRO A 514 21.59 -7.77 -7.51
N TRP A 515 20.69 -8.73 -7.25
CA TRP A 515 20.96 -9.96 -6.51
C TRP A 515 21.10 -11.20 -7.40
N GLY A 516 21.09 -11.02 -8.73
CA GLY A 516 21.51 -12.02 -9.69
C GLY A 516 20.43 -12.99 -10.17
N LEU A 517 19.15 -12.78 -9.86
CA LEU A 517 18.09 -13.55 -10.52
C LEU A 517 17.83 -13.03 -11.92
N GLU A 518 17.73 -13.95 -12.88
CA GLU A 518 17.36 -13.62 -14.25
C GLU A 518 15.85 -13.38 -14.36
N PRO A 519 15.40 -12.28 -15.01
CA PRO A 519 13.99 -12.00 -15.17
C PRO A 519 13.37 -12.97 -16.18
N ILE A 520 12.13 -13.41 -15.92
CA ILE A 520 11.48 -14.40 -16.76
C ILE A 520 10.67 -13.72 -17.86
N VAL A 521 10.88 -14.17 -19.10
CA VAL A 521 10.06 -13.75 -20.25
C VAL A 521 8.65 -14.34 -20.15
N PRO A 522 7.58 -13.53 -20.32
CA PRO A 522 6.21 -14.01 -20.36
C PRO A 522 5.99 -15.20 -21.30
N SER A 523 5.23 -16.19 -20.85
CA SER A 523 5.09 -17.49 -21.53
C SER A 523 4.08 -17.53 -22.68
N ILE A 524 3.15 -16.57 -22.78
CA ILE A 524 2.00 -16.64 -23.71
C ILE A 524 2.09 -15.59 -24.80
N SER A 525 2.11 -14.31 -24.44
CA SER A 525 2.08 -13.19 -25.39
C SER A 525 2.91 -12.00 -24.89
N PRO A 526 4.23 -12.17 -24.68
CA PRO A 526 5.10 -11.10 -24.19
C PRO A 526 5.04 -9.86 -25.10
N LEU A 527 5.16 -8.68 -24.49
CA LEU A 527 5.49 -7.48 -25.25
C LEU A 527 6.83 -7.66 -25.96
N ARG A 528 6.99 -6.99 -27.10
CA ARG A 528 8.18 -7.09 -27.93
C ARG A 528 8.82 -5.72 -28.14
N ASP A 529 10.15 -5.72 -28.26
CA ASP A 529 10.91 -4.54 -28.66
C ASP A 529 10.67 -4.16 -30.13
N ALA A 530 11.31 -3.08 -30.59
CA ALA A 530 11.23 -2.61 -31.97
C ALA A 530 11.82 -3.60 -32.99
N GLN A 531 12.58 -4.60 -32.54
CA GLN A 531 13.18 -5.67 -33.35
C GLN A 531 12.36 -6.98 -33.27
N GLY A 532 11.22 -6.97 -32.57
CA GLY A 532 10.33 -8.11 -32.40
C GLY A 532 10.80 -9.12 -31.35
N GLN A 533 11.82 -8.83 -30.55
CA GLN A 533 12.28 -9.73 -29.48
C GLN A 533 11.39 -9.57 -28.24
N PRO A 534 11.07 -10.67 -27.54
CA PRO A 534 10.22 -10.61 -26.36
C PRO A 534 10.94 -9.94 -25.18
N LEU A 535 10.20 -9.13 -24.43
CA LEU A 535 10.68 -8.43 -23.24
C LEU A 535 10.28 -9.16 -21.96
N PRO A 536 11.15 -9.23 -20.94
CA PRO A 536 10.82 -9.88 -19.67
C PRO A 536 10.10 -8.97 -18.66
N TYR A 537 9.56 -7.85 -19.14
CA TYR A 537 8.88 -6.86 -18.30
C TYR A 537 7.81 -6.09 -19.07
N ILE A 538 6.93 -5.42 -18.33
CA ILE A 538 6.10 -4.32 -18.84
C ILE A 538 6.40 -3.08 -17.97
N ALA A 539 6.88 -2.02 -18.62
CA ALA A 539 7.13 -0.72 -18.01
C ALA A 539 6.57 0.35 -18.96
N SER A 540 5.34 0.80 -18.72
CA SER A 540 4.58 1.61 -19.69
C SER A 540 3.62 2.59 -19.02
N ASN A 541 3.45 3.76 -19.65
CA ASN A 541 2.46 4.76 -19.29
C ASN A 541 1.19 4.68 -20.16
N GLU A 542 1.12 3.72 -21.08
CA GLU A 542 -0.01 3.50 -22.00
C GLU A 542 -0.62 2.10 -21.86
N ILE A 543 0.14 1.14 -21.34
CA ILE A 543 -0.30 -0.22 -21.07
C ILE A 543 -0.46 -0.37 -19.56
N THR A 544 -1.53 -1.01 -19.11
CA THR A 544 -1.77 -1.36 -17.71
C THR A 544 -1.82 -2.87 -17.50
N VAL A 545 -1.46 -3.36 -16.31
CA VAL A 545 -1.35 -4.79 -16.00
C VAL A 545 -2.20 -5.17 -14.80
N PHE A 546 -2.94 -6.28 -14.89
CA PHE A 546 -3.59 -6.90 -13.74
C PHE A 546 -3.26 -8.39 -13.69
N THR A 547 -3.17 -8.94 -12.49
CA THR A 547 -2.82 -10.36 -12.28
C THR A 547 -3.85 -11.03 -11.38
N ILE A 548 -4.21 -12.27 -11.72
CA ILE A 548 -5.15 -13.09 -10.95
C ILE A 548 -4.44 -14.34 -10.45
N LEU A 549 -4.60 -14.64 -9.16
CA LEU A 549 -4.33 -15.96 -8.60
C LEU A 549 -5.63 -16.75 -8.50
N ASP A 550 -5.75 -17.83 -9.27
CA ASP A 550 -6.82 -18.82 -9.14
C ASP A 550 -6.33 -19.99 -8.27
N THR A 551 -6.82 -20.08 -7.03
CA THR A 551 -6.42 -21.14 -6.10
C THR A 551 -7.10 -22.48 -6.37
N GLY A 552 -8.07 -22.54 -7.30
CA GLY A 552 -8.62 -23.81 -7.77
C GLY A 552 -7.64 -24.60 -8.62
N GLU A 553 -6.84 -23.89 -9.43
CA GLU A 553 -5.84 -24.49 -10.33
C GLU A 553 -4.40 -24.21 -9.88
N GLY A 554 -4.20 -23.29 -8.94
CA GLY A 554 -2.88 -22.75 -8.58
C GLY A 554 -2.32 -21.80 -9.63
N ALA A 555 -3.12 -21.36 -10.60
CA ALA A 555 -2.68 -20.54 -11.72
C ALA A 555 -2.51 -19.07 -11.31
N VAL A 556 -1.38 -18.48 -11.67
CA VAL A 556 -1.15 -17.03 -11.64
C VAL A 556 -1.12 -16.53 -13.08
N SER A 557 -2.13 -15.76 -13.47
CA SER A 557 -2.33 -15.30 -14.84
C SER A 557 -2.27 -13.77 -14.90
N SER A 558 -1.35 -13.24 -15.71
CA SER A 558 -1.18 -11.79 -15.89
C SER A 558 -1.69 -11.35 -17.25
N TYR A 559 -2.42 -10.24 -17.24
CA TYR A 559 -3.04 -9.63 -18.42
C TYR A 559 -2.56 -8.20 -18.58
N TYR A 560 -2.34 -7.78 -19.83
CA TYR A 560 -2.12 -6.38 -20.13
C TYR A 560 -3.29 -5.81 -20.93
N PHE A 561 -3.51 -4.50 -20.78
CA PHE A 561 -4.48 -3.75 -21.58
C PHE A 561 -3.82 -2.46 -22.09
N ASP A 562 -3.86 -2.26 -23.41
CA ASP A 562 -3.37 -1.06 -24.07
C ASP A 562 -4.47 0.02 -24.06
N THR A 563 -4.28 1.03 -23.24
CA THR A 563 -5.25 2.11 -23.05
C THR A 563 -5.31 3.08 -24.23
N SER A 564 -4.34 3.05 -25.14
CA SER A 564 -4.42 3.77 -26.42
C SER A 564 -5.42 3.13 -27.39
N GLN A 565 -5.81 1.87 -27.12
CA GLN A 565 -6.78 1.10 -27.89
C GLN A 565 -7.99 0.73 -27.00
N PRO A 566 -8.86 1.70 -26.65
CA PRO A 566 -9.87 1.53 -25.60
C PRO A 566 -10.86 0.38 -25.83
N TYR A 567 -11.10 0.05 -27.11
CA TYR A 567 -12.01 -1.01 -27.54
C TYR A 567 -11.35 -2.39 -27.68
N SER A 568 -10.04 -2.51 -27.42
CA SER A 568 -9.35 -3.80 -27.41
C SER A 568 -9.71 -4.61 -26.15
N GLU A 569 -9.56 -5.92 -26.26
CA GLU A 569 -9.65 -6.84 -25.12
C GLU A 569 -8.31 -6.85 -24.35
N ALA A 570 -8.36 -7.23 -23.08
CA ALA A 570 -7.13 -7.49 -22.33
C ALA A 570 -6.47 -8.77 -22.85
N VAL A 571 -5.14 -8.78 -22.92
CA VAL A 571 -4.36 -9.88 -23.47
C VAL A 571 -3.70 -10.64 -22.34
N LEU A 572 -4.03 -11.93 -22.20
CA LEU A 572 -3.28 -12.86 -21.37
C LEU A 572 -1.88 -13.01 -21.94
N PHE A 573 -0.85 -12.57 -21.19
CA PHE A 573 0.51 -12.55 -21.70
C PHE A 573 1.45 -13.46 -20.94
N ASP A 574 1.15 -13.78 -19.68
CA ASP A 574 1.92 -14.71 -18.87
C ASP A 574 1.01 -15.59 -18.02
N GLN A 575 1.45 -16.82 -17.79
CA GLN A 575 0.87 -17.72 -16.81
C GLN A 575 1.93 -18.66 -16.23
N PHE A 576 1.87 -18.87 -14.92
CA PHE A 576 2.62 -19.90 -14.20
C PHE A 576 1.75 -20.51 -13.09
N TYR A 577 2.24 -21.55 -12.42
CA TYR A 577 1.49 -22.30 -11.42
C TYR A 577 2.24 -22.35 -10.10
N LEU A 578 1.50 -22.21 -8.99
CA LEU A 578 1.99 -22.38 -7.63
C LEU A 578 1.81 -23.84 -7.19
N GLY A 579 2.66 -24.28 -6.27
CA GLY A 579 2.71 -25.66 -5.80
C GLY A 579 3.33 -26.62 -6.82
N HIS A 580 3.87 -27.73 -6.35
CA HIS A 580 4.25 -28.83 -7.23
C HIS A 580 2.95 -29.51 -7.71
N LEU A 581 2.67 -29.44 -9.02
CA LEU A 581 1.76 -30.39 -9.65
C LEU A 581 2.44 -31.76 -9.53
N ASP A 582 2.06 -32.55 -8.52
CA ASP A 582 2.44 -33.96 -8.41
C ASP A 582 2.01 -34.76 -9.65
#